data_AF-A0A0P9ZHQ5-F1
#
_entry.id   AF-A0A0P9ZHQ5-F1
#
_cell.length_a   1.000
_cell.length_b   1.000
_cell.length_c   1.000
_cell.angle_alpha   90.00
_cell.angle_beta   90.00
_cell.angle_gamma   90.00
#
_symmetry.space_group_name_H-M   'P 1'
#
loop_
_entity.id
_entity.type
_entity.pdbx_description
1 polymer ?
#
loop_
_entity_poly.entity_id
_entity_poly.type
_entity_poly.pdbx_seq_one_letter_code
_entity_poly.pdbx_strand_id
1 'polypeptide(L)' 'MKLYYSPGSCSLGAHIVLHEAGVAHELVKVNLRQHMLESGEDYYAINPKGAVPALGLDDGAVLTEGAAVLQYLG' A
#
# COMPACT_ATOMS: atom_id res chain seq x y z
N MET A 1 -7.75 -7.40 -1.22
CA MET A 1 -6.43 -6.73 -1.24
C MET A 1 -6.43 -5.48 -0.38
N LYS A 2 -5.26 -5.09 0.15
CA LYS A 2 -5.06 -3.87 0.96
C LYS A 2 -3.97 -2.99 0.36
N LEU A 3 -4.25 -1.72 0.10
CA LEU A 3 -3.24 -0.74 -0.29
C LEU A 3 -2.80 0.08 0.93
N TYR A 4 -1.55 -0.10 1.33
CA TYR A 4 -0.90 0.74 2.32
C TYR A 4 -0.40 2.03 1.66
N TYR A 5 -0.92 3.18 2.11
CA TYR A 5 -0.73 4.47 1.44
C TYR A 5 -0.48 5.60 2.43
N SER A 6 0.13 6.69 1.95
CA SER A 6 0.20 7.97 2.68
C SER A 6 -0.31 9.10 1.78
N PRO A 7 -1.19 9.98 2.26
CA PRO A 7 -1.66 11.14 1.50
C PRO A 7 -0.49 11.99 0.96
N GLY A 8 -0.58 12.41 -0.30
CA GLY A 8 0.45 13.22 -0.95
C GLY A 8 1.73 12.49 -1.35
N SER A 9 1.79 11.16 -1.21
CA SER A 9 2.96 10.35 -1.61
C SER A 9 2.78 9.66 -2.97
N CYS A 10 3.83 8.97 -3.43
CA CYS A 10 3.82 8.20 -4.68
C CYS A 10 2.79 7.04 -4.68
N SER A 11 2.23 6.65 -3.53
CA SER A 11 1.16 5.65 -3.46
C SER A 11 -0.15 6.07 -4.12
N LEU A 12 -0.29 7.36 -4.48
CA LEU A 12 -1.45 7.85 -5.24
C LEU A 12 -1.59 7.15 -6.60
N GLY A 13 -0.48 6.83 -7.28
CA GLY A 13 -0.53 6.12 -8.56
C GLY A 13 -1.20 4.75 -8.44
N ALA A 14 -0.80 3.97 -7.44
CA ALA A 14 -1.41 2.66 -7.17
C ALA A 14 -2.89 2.78 -6.78
N HIS A 15 -3.26 3.82 -6.04
CA HIS A 15 -4.66 4.10 -5.70
C HIS A 15 -5.51 4.40 -6.94
N ILE A 16 -5.01 5.24 -7.87
CA ILE A 16 -5.70 5.54 -9.12
C ILE A 16 -5.91 4.25 -9.94
N VAL A 17 -4.86 3.46 -10.16
CA VAL A 17 -4.96 2.22 -10.95
C VAL A 17 -5.94 1.23 -10.33
N LEU A 18 -5.92 1.04 -9.00
CA LEU A 18 -6.88 0.17 -8.32
C LEU A 18 -8.33 0.63 -8.50
N HIS A 19 -8.56 1.95 -8.45
CA HIS A 19 -9.88 2.52 -8.70
C HIS A 19 -10.31 2.35 -10.15
N GLU A 20 -9.42 2.61 -11.12
CA GLU A 20 -9.71 2.45 -12.56
C GLU A 20 -9.93 0.99 -12.96
N ALA A 21 -9.20 0.05 -12.35
CA ALA A 21 -9.38 -1.38 -12.54
C ALA A 21 -10.70 -1.92 -11.93
N GLY A 22 -11.39 -1.11 -11.11
CA GLY A 22 -12.65 -1.52 -10.48
C GLY A 22 -12.50 -2.67 -9.48
N VAL A 23 -11.29 -2.89 -8.97
CA VAL A 23 -11.01 -4.01 -8.08
C VAL A 23 -11.32 -3.63 -6.64
N ALA A 24 -12.00 -4.51 -5.91
CA ALA A 24 -12.28 -4.31 -4.50
C ALA A 24 -10.97 -4.29 -3.69
N HIS A 25 -10.72 -3.20 -2.98
CA HIS A 25 -9.55 -3.03 -2.14
C HIS A 25 -9.87 -2.15 -0.93
N GLU A 26 -9.10 -2.36 0.13
CA GLU A 26 -9.12 -1.52 1.33
C GLU A 26 -7.94 -0.55 1.29
N LEU A 27 -8.16 0.70 1.68
CA LEU A 27 -7.11 1.69 1.86
C LEU A 27 -6.68 1.72 3.32
N VAL A 28 -5.40 1.42 3.56
CA VAL A 28 -4.82 1.44 4.90
C VAL A 28 -3.81 2.58 4.97
N LYS A 29 -4.13 3.61 5.76
CA LYS A 29 -3.27 4.78 5.87
C LYS A 29 -2.07 4.50 6.78
N VAL A 30 -0.91 4.93 6.32
CA VAL A 30 0.37 4.83 7.03
C VAL A 30 0.88 6.21 7.38
N ASN A 31 1.21 6.43 8.64
CA ASN A 31 2.00 7.58 9.05
C ASN A 31 3.49 7.27 8.83
N LEU A 32 4.05 7.74 7.72
CA LEU A 32 5.47 7.49 7.37
C LEU A 32 6.49 8.14 8.31
N ARG A 33 6.09 9.14 9.12
CA ARG A 33 7.02 9.74 10.10
C ARG A 33 7.19 8.86 11.32
N GLN A 34 6.14 8.14 11.69
CA GLN A 34 6.11 7.26 12.86
C GLN A 34 6.20 5.78 12.48
N HIS A 35 6.05 5.46 11.19
CA HIS A 35 5.89 4.10 10.66
C HIS A 35 4.79 3.32 11.38
N MET A 36 3.62 3.95 11.55
CA MET A 36 2.47 3.33 12.19
C MET A 36 1.23 3.40 11.30
N LEU A 37 0.37 2.39 11.41
CA LEU A 37 -0.98 2.41 10.86
C LEU A 37 -1.92 3.26 11.72
N GLU A 38 -3.09 3.61 11.19
CA GLU A 38 -4.15 4.24 11.98
C GLU A 38 -4.67 3.35 13.13
N SER A 39 -4.51 2.02 13.03
CA SER A 39 -4.80 1.08 14.11
C SER A 39 -3.78 1.10 15.26
N GLY A 40 -2.62 1.76 15.07
CA GLY A 40 -1.50 1.76 16.01
C GLY A 40 -0.51 0.60 15.82
N GLU A 41 -0.72 -0.25 14.80
CA GLU A 41 0.22 -1.32 14.44
C GLU A 41 1.50 -0.76 13.81
N ASP A 42 2.63 -1.42 14.08
CA ASP A 42 3.94 -1.09 13.48
C ASP A 42 3.97 -1.48 12.00
N TYR A 43 4.16 -0.49 11.13
CA TYR A 43 4.20 -0.69 9.70
C TYR A 43 5.44 -1.48 9.24
N TYR A 44 6.53 -1.50 10.01
CA TYR A 44 7.71 -2.30 9.68
C TYR A 44 7.43 -3.81 9.69
N ALA A 45 6.42 -4.25 10.44
CA ALA A 45 5.97 -5.65 10.41
C ALA A 45 5.35 -6.05 9.07
N ILE A 46 4.84 -5.08 8.31
CA ILE A 46 4.20 -5.28 7.00
C ILE A 46 5.18 -5.03 5.86
N ASN A 47 5.87 -3.88 5.90
CA ASN A 47 6.92 -3.54 4.95
C ASN A 47 8.19 -3.14 5.71
N PRO A 48 9.20 -4.02 5.82
CA PRO A 48 10.47 -3.73 6.47
C PRO A 48 11.21 -2.51 5.89
N LYS A 49 10.91 -2.09 4.66
CA LYS A 49 11.46 -0.88 4.04
C LYS A 49 10.82 0.42 4.58
N GLY A 50 9.71 0.32 5.30
CA GLY A 50 8.99 1.46 5.87
C GLY A 50 8.38 2.43 4.84
N ALA A 51 8.29 2.04 3.58
CA ALA A 51 7.88 2.89 2.46
C ALA A 51 6.50 2.51 1.91
N VAL A 52 5.89 3.42 1.16
CA VAL A 52 4.65 3.20 0.39
C VAL A 52 4.94 3.44 -1.10
N PRO A 53 4.14 2.88 -2.02
CA PRO A 53 3.04 1.93 -1.78
C PRO A 53 3.54 0.55 -1.33
N ALA A 54 2.71 -0.14 -0.54
CA ALA A 54 2.77 -1.59 -0.37
C ALA A 54 1.37 -2.16 -0.61
N LEU A 55 1.28 -3.28 -1.31
CA LEU A 55 0.03 -3.95 -1.66
C LEU A 55 -0.01 -5.30 -0.95
N GLY A 56 -0.90 -5.44 0.03
CA GLY A 56 -1.24 -6.72 0.64
C GLY A 56 -2.19 -7.50 -0.26
N LEU A 57 -1.75 -8.68 -0.70
CA LEU A 57 -2.50 -9.62 -1.51
C LEU A 57 -3.37 -10.52 -0.63
N ASP A 58 -4.34 -11.20 -1.23
CA ASP A 58 -5.33 -12.01 -0.51
C ASP A 58 -4.74 -13.31 0.06
N ASP A 59 -3.57 -13.74 -0.44
CA ASP A 59 -2.79 -14.88 0.07
C ASP A 59 -1.86 -14.50 1.24
N GLY A 60 -1.86 -13.23 1.65
CA GLY A 60 -1.01 -12.71 2.72
C GLY A 60 0.36 -12.22 2.26
N ALA A 61 0.70 -12.33 0.98
CA ALA A 61 1.92 -11.74 0.44
C ALA A 61 1.84 -10.21 0.39
N VAL A 62 2.99 -9.54 0.50
CA VAL A 62 3.09 -8.08 0.39
C VAL A 62 4.01 -7.71 -0.77
N LEU A 63 3.44 -7.05 -1.78
CA LEU A 63 4.19 -6.50 -2.89
C LEU A 63 4.62 -5.06 -2.58
N THR A 64 5.89 -4.75 -2.81
CA THR A 64 6.48 -3.42 -2.57
C THR A 64 7.12 -2.91 -3.86
N GLU A 65 7.61 -1.67 -3.84
CA GLU A 65 8.09 -0.91 -5.00
C GLU A 65 6.98 -0.48 -5.95
N GLY A 66 6.85 0.84 -6.15
CA GLY A 66 5.76 1.41 -6.95
C GLY A 66 5.69 0.85 -8.37
N ALA A 67 6.83 0.62 -9.03
CA ALA A 67 6.86 0.06 -10.38
C ALA A 67 6.33 -1.39 -10.44
N ALA A 68 6.68 -2.22 -9.46
CA ALA A 68 6.20 -3.60 -9.40
C ALA A 68 4.72 -3.66 -9.03
N VAL A 69 4.29 -2.84 -8.07
CA VAL A 69 2.87 -2.70 -7.68
C VAL A 69 2.02 -2.27 -8.87
N LEU A 70 2.46 -1.25 -9.63
CA LEU A 70 1.71 -0.80 -10.81
C LEU A 70 1.64 -1.87 -11.89
N GLN A 71 2.76 -2.52 -12.23
CA GLN A 71 2.78 -3.61 -13.22
C GLN A 71 1.90 -4.79 -12.83
N TYR A 72 1.79 -5.10 -11.53
CA TYR A 72 0.90 -6.14 -11.03
C TYR A 72 -0.58 -5.78 -11.22
N LEU A 73 -0.91 -4.49 -11.09
CA LEU A 73 -2.29 -4.01 -11.18
C LEU A 73 -2.79 -3.82 -12.61
N GLY A 74 -1.90 -3.61 -13.59
CA GLY A 74 -2.24 -3.46 -15.01
C GLY A 74 -1.36 -2.46 -15.75
#